data_AF-A0A0U5GHB8-F1
#
_entry.id   AF-A0A0U5GHB8-F1
#
_cell.length_a   1.000
_cell.length_b   1.000
_cell.length_c   1.000
_cell.angle_alpha   90.00
_cell.angle_beta   90.00
_cell.angle_gamma   90.00
#
_symmetry.space_group_name_H-M   'P 1'
#
loop_
_entity.id
_entity.type
_entity.pdbx_description
1 polymer ?
#
loop_
_entity_poly.entity_id
_entity_poly.type
_entity_poly.pdbx_seq_one_letter_code
_entity_poly.pdbx_strand_id
1 'polypeptide(L)'
;MHYQDIATQALLASTMATGSGQYILDLSGDQWTLSSPAINSTVPASLPSQVHLDLHRAGLIDEPYHGLNDLNLRWIAETNWTYTSDPIPGLYVALLLIEVNESDIQQIE
;
A
#
# COMPACT_ATOMS: atom_id res chain seq x y z
N MET A 1 42.38 -58.11 20.37
CA MET A 1 42.58 -57.29 19.16
C MET A 1 41.20 -56.87 18.68
N HIS A 2 40.78 -55.61 18.88
CA HIS A 2 40.93 -54.51 17.89
C HIS A 2 40.16 -54.82 16.60
N TYR A 3 39.15 -54.08 16.12
CA TYR A 3 38.82 -52.65 16.23
C TYR A 3 37.29 -52.43 16.18
N GLN A 4 36.81 -51.32 16.75
CA GLN A 4 35.45 -50.80 16.58
C GLN A 4 35.40 -50.03 15.25
N ASP A 5 34.54 -50.42 14.31
CA ASP A 5 34.23 -49.61 13.13
C ASP A 5 33.20 -48.53 13.53
N ILE A 6 33.71 -47.37 13.90
CA ILE A 6 32.89 -46.19 14.17
C ILE A 6 32.56 -45.57 12.81
N ALA A 7 31.37 -45.88 12.30
CA ALA A 7 30.81 -45.25 11.11
C ALA A 7 30.81 -43.72 11.30
N THR A 8 31.72 -43.05 10.60
CA THR A 8 31.88 -41.60 10.65
C THR A 8 30.78 -40.99 9.79
N GLN A 9 29.70 -40.52 10.41
CA GLN A 9 28.67 -39.76 9.71
C GLN A 9 29.13 -38.30 9.62
N ALA A 10 29.43 -37.85 8.41
CA ALA A 10 29.64 -36.44 8.13
C ALA A 10 28.30 -35.71 8.23
N LEU A 11 28.16 -34.84 9.23
CA LEU A 11 27.01 -33.95 9.36
C LEU A 11 27.17 -32.81 8.33
N LEU A 12 26.40 -32.84 7.25
CA LEU A 12 26.29 -31.70 6.33
C LEU A 12 25.49 -30.61 7.04
N ALA A 13 26.18 -29.60 7.58
CA ALA A 13 25.52 -28.39 8.06
C ALA A 13 25.06 -27.58 6.84
N SER A 14 23.77 -27.65 6.52
CA SER A 14 23.16 -26.77 5.52
C SER A 14 23.17 -25.33 6.07
N THR A 15 24.06 -24.49 5.54
CA THR A 15 23.99 -23.04 5.79
C THR A 15 22.71 -22.52 5.15
N MET A 16 21.70 -22.21 5.97
CA MET A 16 20.55 -21.42 5.53
C MET A 16 21.07 -20.02 5.20
N ALA A 17 21.10 -19.67 3.91
CA ALA A 17 21.27 -18.29 3.51
C ALA A 17 20.01 -17.54 3.98
N THR A 18 20.11 -16.81 5.09
CA THR A 18 19.12 -15.80 5.45
C THR A 18 19.31 -14.62 4.48
N GLY A 19 18.71 -14.74 3.29
CA GLY A 19 18.49 -13.59 2.45
C GLY A 19 17.49 -12.68 3.15
N SER A 20 17.91 -11.49 3.55
CA SER A 20 16.97 -10.39 3.79
C SER A 20 16.35 -10.03 2.44
N GLY A 21 15.28 -10.73 2.07
CA GLY A 21 14.49 -10.39 0.91
C GLY A 21 13.94 -8.97 1.08
N GLN A 22 14.38 -8.04 0.24
CA GLN A 22 13.74 -6.73 0.14
C GLN A 22 12.30 -6.93 -0.33
N TYR A 23 11.31 -6.51 0.46
CA TYR A 23 9.92 -6.46 0.02
C TYR A 23 9.68 -5.11 -0.66
N ILE A 24 9.72 -5.12 -1.99
CA ILE A 24 9.41 -3.94 -2.81
C ILE A 24 7.99 -4.10 -3.33
N LEU A 25 7.11 -3.21 -2.92
CA LEU A 25 5.76 -3.09 -3.45
C LEU A 25 5.69 -1.88 -4.36
N ASP A 26 5.46 -2.12 -5.65
CA ASP A 26 5.22 -1.05 -6.62
C ASP A 26 3.82 -0.47 -6.40
N LEU A 27 3.75 0.85 -6.24
CA LEU A 27 2.51 1.60 -6.06
C LEU A 27 2.07 2.31 -7.36
N SER A 28 2.78 2.09 -8.47
CA SER A 28 2.42 2.63 -9.78
C SER A 28 1.22 1.88 -10.39
N GLY A 29 0.57 2.52 -11.37
CA GLY A 29 -0.58 1.95 -12.08
C GLY A 29 -1.86 2.72 -11.85
N ASP A 30 -2.99 2.11 -12.20
CA ASP A 30 -4.34 2.68 -12.29
C ASP A 30 -5.25 2.33 -11.10
N GLN A 31 -4.69 1.72 -10.06
CA GLN A 31 -5.41 1.29 -8.85
C GLN A 31 -5.60 2.44 -7.84
N TRP A 32 -5.69 3.67 -8.34
CA TRP A 32 -5.85 4.88 -7.56
C TRP A 32 -7.16 5.57 -7.92
N THR A 33 -7.70 6.29 -6.95
CA THR A 33 -8.84 7.18 -7.14
C THR A 33 -8.48 8.57 -6.68
N LEU A 34 -9.01 9.58 -7.37
CA LEU A 34 -8.84 10.99 -7.05
C LEU A 34 -10.19 11.56 -6.60
N SER A 35 -10.22 12.21 -5.44
CA SER A 35 -11.42 12.87 -4.93
C SER A 35 -11.12 14.26 -4.38
N SER A 36 -12.15 15.10 -4.40
CA SER A 36 -12.12 16.43 -3.78
C SER A 36 -13.55 16.94 -3.53
N PRO A 37 -13.78 17.73 -2.47
CA PRO A 37 -15.02 18.47 -2.30
C PRO A 37 -15.38 19.37 -3.50
N ALA A 38 -14.39 19.83 -4.29
CA ALA A 38 -14.65 20.72 -5.42
C ALA A 38 -15.43 20.05 -6.57
N ILE A 39 -15.26 18.73 -6.76
CA ILE A 39 -15.94 17.98 -7.81
C ILE A 39 -17.12 17.15 -7.29
N ASN A 40 -17.33 17.11 -5.97
CA ASN A 40 -18.36 16.29 -5.30
C ASN A 40 -18.41 14.83 -5.82
N SER A 41 -17.26 14.29 -6.19
CA SER A 41 -17.14 13.00 -6.88
C SER A 41 -15.76 12.41 -6.69
N THR A 42 -15.63 11.14 -7.07
CA THR A 42 -14.38 10.38 -7.12
C THR A 42 -14.18 9.88 -8.53
N VAL A 43 -13.00 10.08 -9.09
CA VAL A 43 -12.65 9.64 -10.45
C VAL A 43 -11.49 8.64 -10.44
N PRO A 44 -11.38 7.78 -11.47
CA PRO A 44 -10.19 6.95 -11.65
C PRO A 44 -8.93 7.80 -11.79
N ALA A 45 -7.83 7.33 -11.23
CA ALA A 45 -6.55 8.01 -11.26
C ALA A 45 -5.41 7.00 -11.41
N SER A 46 -4.22 7.49 -11.76
CA SER A 46 -3.02 6.66 -11.83
C SER A 46 -1.88 7.26 -11.04
N LEU A 47 -0.84 6.48 -10.73
CA LEU A 47 0.44 7.00 -10.26
C LEU A 47 1.61 6.43 -11.09
N PRO A 48 2.66 7.23 -11.35
CA PRO A 48 2.75 8.68 -11.12
C PRO A 48 1.76 9.46 -12.01
N SER A 49 1.19 10.54 -11.47
CA SER A 49 0.24 11.41 -12.18
C SER A 49 0.17 12.79 -11.52
N GLN A 50 -0.73 13.63 -12.03
CA GLN A 50 -1.13 14.91 -11.47
C GLN A 50 -2.63 15.08 -11.60
N VAL A 51 -3.22 15.88 -10.70
CA VAL A 51 -4.66 16.15 -10.64
C VAL A 51 -5.23 16.57 -12.00
N HIS A 52 -4.58 17.50 -12.70
CA HIS A 52 -5.03 17.96 -14.03
C HIS A 52 -5.12 16.81 -15.04
N LEU A 53 -4.15 15.88 -15.03
CA LEU A 53 -4.14 14.75 -15.97
C LEU A 53 -5.28 13.77 -15.69
N ASP A 54 -5.56 13.49 -14.42
CA ASP A 54 -6.63 12.57 -14.03
C ASP A 54 -8.02 13.18 -14.27
N LEU A 55 -8.20 14.48 -13.98
CA LEU A 55 -9.44 15.19 -14.31
C LEU A 55 -9.68 15.27 -15.82
N HIS A 56 -8.64 15.53 -16.61
CA HIS A 56 -8.74 15.57 -18.08
C HIS A 56 -9.08 14.18 -18.64
N ARG A 57 -8.42 13.12 -18.15
CA ARG A 57 -8.75 11.73 -18.51
C ARG A 57 -10.18 11.35 -18.15
N ALA A 58 -10.69 11.87 -17.03
CA ALA A 58 -12.08 11.70 -16.61
C ALA A 58 -13.08 12.59 -17.38
N GLY A 59 -12.61 13.47 -18.26
CA GLY A 59 -13.44 14.40 -19.04
C GLY A 59 -14.09 15.50 -18.20
N LEU A 60 -13.55 15.80 -17.01
CA LEU A 60 -14.08 16.84 -16.12
C LEU A 60 -13.53 18.24 -16.41
N ILE A 61 -12.39 18.32 -17.11
CA ILE A 61 -11.77 19.56 -17.54
C ILE A 61 -11.31 19.44 -18.98
N ASP A 62 -11.23 20.58 -19.66
CA ASP A 62 -10.62 20.66 -20.98
C ASP A 62 -9.09 20.57 -20.91
N GLU A 63 -8.44 20.45 -22.07
CA GLU A 63 -6.97 20.44 -22.20
C GLU A 63 -6.35 21.65 -21.45
N PRO A 64 -5.51 21.42 -20.42
CA PRO A 64 -4.98 22.47 -19.57
C PRO A 64 -4.18 23.56 -20.30
N TYR A 65 -3.51 23.21 -21.40
CA TYR A 65 -2.68 24.17 -22.16
C TYR A 65 -3.43 24.92 -23.27
N HIS A 66 -4.74 24.73 -23.38
CA HIS A 66 -5.53 25.37 -24.43
C HIS A 66 -6.15 26.70 -23.98
N GLY A 67 -5.97 27.76 -24.78
CA GLY A 67 -6.66 29.03 -24.59
C GLY A 67 -6.34 29.71 -23.26
N LEU A 68 -7.38 30.05 -22.49
CA LEU A 68 -7.30 30.73 -21.19
C LEU A 68 -7.44 29.76 -20.01
N ASN A 69 -7.12 28.49 -20.21
CA ASN A 69 -7.29 27.47 -19.19
C ASN A 69 -6.29 27.59 -18.02
N ASP A 70 -5.24 28.39 -18.18
CA ASP A 70 -4.40 28.84 -17.07
C ASP A 70 -5.20 29.63 -16.00
N LEU A 71 -6.22 30.38 -16.43
CA LEU A 71 -7.15 31.10 -15.57
C LEU A 71 -8.39 30.27 -15.23
N ASN A 72 -9.01 29.63 -16.24
CA ASN A 72 -10.28 28.92 -16.07
C ASN A 72 -10.14 27.71 -15.13
N LEU A 73 -8.96 27.08 -15.09
CA LEU A 73 -8.70 25.88 -14.27
C LEU A 73 -7.97 26.19 -12.96
N ARG A 74 -7.79 27.48 -12.62
CA ARG A 74 -7.03 27.89 -11.43
C ARG A 74 -7.60 27.36 -10.11
N TRP A 75 -8.91 27.14 -10.07
CA TRP A 75 -9.60 26.52 -8.92
C TRP A 75 -9.00 25.16 -8.53
N ILE A 76 -8.38 24.44 -9.46
CA ILE A 76 -7.75 23.14 -9.19
C ILE A 76 -6.56 23.31 -8.25
N ALA A 77 -5.73 24.34 -8.45
CA ALA A 77 -4.57 24.61 -7.60
C ALA A 77 -4.96 25.20 -6.23
N GLU A 78 -6.14 25.80 -6.13
CA GLU A 78 -6.70 26.39 -4.89
C GLU A 78 -7.46 25.35 -4.04
N THR A 79 -7.49 24.10 -4.48
CA THR A 79 -8.29 23.02 -3.91
C THR A 79 -7.41 21.90 -3.37
N ASN A 80 -7.85 21.27 -2.27
CA ASN A 80 -7.23 20.05 -1.77
C ASN A 80 -7.72 18.81 -2.54
N TRP A 81 -6.79 17.91 -2.83
CA TRP A 81 -7.03 16.70 -3.59
C TRP A 81 -6.48 15.48 -2.85
N THR A 82 -7.25 14.39 -2.87
CA THR A 82 -6.87 13.16 -2.18
C THR A 82 -6.75 12.03 -3.19
N TYR A 83 -5.57 11.42 -3.28
CA TYR A 83 -5.36 10.14 -3.96
C TYR A 83 -5.58 9.00 -2.96
N THR A 84 -6.41 8.03 -3.31
CA THR A 84 -6.72 6.87 -2.46
C THR A 84 -6.51 5.58 -3.23
N SER A 85 -5.74 4.65 -2.66
CA SER A 85 -5.59 3.28 -3.17
C SER A 85 -6.51 2.34 -2.39
N ASP A 86 -6.63 1.12 -2.90
CA ASP A 86 -7.06 0.00 -2.06
C ASP A 86 -6.07 -0.23 -0.90
N PRO A 87 -6.48 -0.98 0.15
CA PRO A 87 -5.60 -1.30 1.26
C PRO A 87 -4.28 -1.93 0.80
N ILE A 88 -3.18 -1.31 1.20
CA ILE A 88 -1.85 -1.74 0.82
C ILE A 88 -1.45 -2.95 1.68
N PRO A 89 -1.17 -4.12 1.06
CA PRO A 89 -0.75 -5.30 1.79
C PRO A 89 0.51 -5.03 2.64
N GLY A 90 0.53 -5.56 3.86
CA GLY A 90 1.67 -5.39 4.78
C GLY A 90 1.69 -4.07 5.57
N LEU A 91 0.76 -3.14 5.31
CA LEU A 91 0.57 -1.95 6.15
C LEU A 91 -0.50 -2.12 7.25
N TYR A 92 -1.28 -3.21 7.21
CA TYR A 92 -2.16 -3.57 8.32
C TYR A 92 -1.34 -4.13 9.48
N VAL A 93 -1.26 -3.38 10.57
CA VAL A 93 -0.95 -3.97 11.88
C VAL A 93 -2.20 -4.75 12.27
N ALA A 94 -2.07 -6.07 12.43
CA ALA A 94 -3.11 -6.85 13.08
C ALA A 94 -3.31 -6.24 14.47
N LEU A 95 -4.41 -5.51 14.67
CA LEU A 95 -4.90 -5.20 16.00
C LEU A 95 -5.22 -6.56 16.61
N LEU A 96 -4.28 -7.12 17.37
CA LEU A 96 -4.52 -8.25 18.26
C LEU A 96 -5.59 -7.77 19.23
N LEU A 97 -6.85 -8.05 18.90
CA LEU A 97 -7.92 -8.03 19.88
C LEU A 97 -7.54 -9.13 20.87
N ILE A 98 -7.04 -8.73 22.04
CA ILE A 98 -7.05 -9.60 23.20
C ILE A 98 -8.53 -9.86 23.45
N GLU A 99 -8.96 -11.07 23.09
CA GLU A 99 -10.26 -11.58 23.49
C GLU A 99 -10.18 -11.73 25.01
N VAL A 100 -10.67 -10.71 25.74
CA VAL A 100 -10.83 -10.81 27.19
C VAL A 100 -11.86 -11.89 27.42
N ASN A 101 -11.42 -13.04 27.92
CA ASN A 101 -12.29 -14.15 28.23
C ASN A 101 -13.12 -13.79 29.47
N GLU A 102 -14.46 -13.84 29.37
CA GLU A 102 -15.35 -13.54 30.51
C GLU A 102 -15.08 -14.46 31.72
N SER A 103 -14.42 -15.61 31.53
CA SER A 103 -14.00 -16.48 32.64
C SER A 103 -12.95 -15.84 33.56
N ASP A 104 -12.17 -14.88 33.09
CA ASP A 104 -11.11 -14.24 33.88
C ASP A 104 -11.67 -13.17 34.85
N ILE A 105 -12.93 -12.76 34.66
CA ILE A 105 -13.60 -11.73 35.47
C ILE A 105 -14.22 -12.33 36.75
N GLN A 106 -14.53 -13.63 36.76
CA GLN A 106 -15.22 -14.29 37.88
C GLN A 106 -14.28 -14.80 39.00
N GLN A 107 -12.99 -14.45 38.96
CA GLN A 107 -12.00 -14.88 39.97
C GLN A 107 -11.58 -13.78 40.96
N ILE A 108 -12.29 -12.64 40.97
CA ILE A 108 -11.99 -11.46 41.80
C ILE A 108 -12.93 -11.36 43.04
N GLU A 109 -13.72 -12.38 43.37
CA GLU A 109 -14.44 -12.46 44.66
C GLU A 109 -14.01 -13.65 45.53
#